data_AF-A0A1Y4L3V3-F1
#
_entry.id   AF-A0A1Y4L3V3-F1
#
_cell.length_a   1.000
_cell.length_b   1.000
_cell.length_c   1.000
_cell.angle_alpha   90.00
_cell.angle_beta   90.00
_cell.angle_gamma   90.00
#
_symmetry.space_group_name_H-M   'P 1'
#
loop_
_entity.id
_entity.type
_entity.pdbx_description
1 polymer ?
#
loop_
_entity_poly.entity_id
_entity_poly.type
_entity_poly.pdbx_seq_one_letter_code
_entity_poly.pdbx_strand_id
1 'polypeptide(L)' 'MRPNRFLFRRDIEPRCLYCARAVPLDDEHVACRKRGVVPKEHACRAFRYDPLRRIPPKPAVIRGRFSDEDFTLEEPEE' A
#
# COMPACT_ATOMS: atom_id res chain seq x y z
N MET A 1 20.65 -7.01 -16.28
CA MET A 1 19.27 -6.61 -15.92
C MET A 1 19.35 -5.50 -14.89
N ARG A 2 18.91 -4.28 -15.20
CA ARG A 2 18.92 -3.15 -14.27
C ARG A 2 17.94 -3.44 -13.11
N PRO A 3 18.30 -3.21 -11.83
CA PRO A 3 17.38 -3.36 -10.72
C PRO A 3 16.19 -2.42 -10.97
N ASN A 4 14.99 -2.99 -10.96
CA ASN A 4 13.81 -2.26 -11.40
C ASN A 4 13.41 -1.25 -10.33
N ARG A 5 13.27 -0.01 -10.77
CA ARG A 5 13.03 1.25 -10.05
C ARG A 5 11.66 1.33 -9.35
N PHE A 6 10.99 0.22 -9.08
CA PHE A 6 9.67 0.21 -8.44
C PHE A 6 9.81 -0.02 -6.93
N LEU A 7 9.44 1.01 -6.16
CA LEU A 7 9.33 0.99 -4.69
C LEU A 7 8.31 -0.04 -4.15
N PHE A 8 7.62 -0.79 -5.02
CA PHE A 8 6.51 -1.65 -4.63
C PHE A 8 6.69 -3.08 -5.16
N ARG A 9 6.28 -4.07 -4.35
CA ARG A 9 6.34 -5.50 -4.70
C ARG A 9 5.59 -5.77 -6.00
N ARG A 10 6.21 -6.55 -6.89
CA ARG A 10 5.60 -6.97 -8.16
C ARG A 10 4.61 -8.12 -8.02
N ASP A 11 4.89 -9.02 -7.09
CA ASP A 11 4.10 -10.23 -6.90
C ASP A 11 3.02 -9.97 -5.86
N ILE A 12 1.90 -9.43 -6.36
CA ILE A 12 0.71 -9.14 -5.58
C ILE A 12 -0.44 -9.88 -6.21
N GLU A 13 -1.17 -10.64 -5.39
CA GLU A 13 -2.42 -11.25 -5.81
C GLU A 13 -3.43 -10.14 -6.19
N PRO A 14 -3.95 -10.14 -7.43
CA PRO A 14 -4.85 -9.10 -7.89
C PRO A 14 -6.17 -9.19 -7.14
N ARG A 15 -6.58 -8.10 -6.49
CA ARG A 15 -7.90 -7.96 -5.84
C ARG A 15 -8.51 -6.62 -6.21
N CYS A 16 -9.82 -6.60 -6.49
CA CYS A 16 -10.55 -5.40 -6.85
C CYS A 16 -10.50 -4.35 -5.73
N LEU A 17 -10.34 -4.77 -4.46
CA LEU A 17 -10.04 -3.91 -3.32
C LEU A 17 -8.79 -3.03 -3.53
N TYR A 18 -7.77 -3.53 -4.24
CA TYR A 18 -6.53 -2.80 -4.50
C TYR A 18 -6.49 -2.15 -5.89
N CYS A 19 -7.63 -2.08 -6.58
CA CYS A 19 -7.68 -1.59 -7.95
C CYS A 19 -7.84 -0.06 -7.99
N ALA A 20 -7.04 0.68 -8.76
CA ALA A 20 -7.18 2.13 -8.94
C ALA A 20 -8.56 2.58 -9.51
N ARG A 21 -9.39 1.63 -9.94
CA ARG A 21 -10.69 1.86 -10.60
C ARG A 21 -11.90 1.48 -9.75
N ALA A 22 -11.67 0.97 -8.55
CA ALA A 22 -12.74 0.51 -7.67
C ALA A 22 -12.92 1.46 -6.49
N VAL A 23 -14.17 1.69 -6.09
CA VAL A 23 -14.54 2.52 -4.94
C VAL A 23 -15.15 1.59 -3.89
N PRO A 24 -14.74 1.67 -2.61
CA PRO A 24 -15.37 0.88 -1.54
C PRO A 24 -16.86 1.23 -1.44
N LEU A 25 -17.72 0.20 -1.37
CA LEU A 25 -19.16 0.39 -1.19
C LEU A 25 -19.58 -0.01 0.23
N ASP A 26 -19.19 -1.20 0.65
CA ASP A 26 -19.48 -1.76 1.96
C ASP A 26 -18.29 -2.62 2.45
N ASP A 27 -18.50 -3.45 3.47
CA ASP A 27 -17.47 -4.30 4.07
C ASP A 27 -17.03 -5.47 3.17
N GLU A 28 -17.82 -5.86 2.17
CA GLU A 28 -17.56 -7.01 1.31
C GLU A 28 -17.42 -6.65 -0.18
N HIS A 29 -17.97 -5.50 -0.61
CA HIS A 29 -18.09 -5.13 -2.01
C HIS A 29 -17.41 -3.80 -2.35
N VAL A 30 -17.06 -3.70 -3.63
CA VAL A 30 -16.54 -2.49 -4.27
C VAL A 30 -17.30 -2.20 -5.56
N ALA A 31 -17.54 -0.92 -5.83
CA ALA A 31 -18.05 -0.46 -7.11
C ALA A 31 -16.89 -0.31 -8.11
N CYS A 32 -16.79 -1.24 -9.05
CA CYS A 32 -15.83 -1.22 -10.15
C CYS A 32 -16.39 -0.46 -11.35
N ARG A 33 -15.67 0.57 -11.82
CA ARG A 33 -16.07 1.35 -13.03
C ARG A 33 -16.26 0.52 -14.31
N LYS A 34 -15.74 -0.71 -14.37
CA LYS A 34 -15.84 -1.60 -15.54
C LYS A 34 -16.76 -2.80 -15.35
N ARG A 35 -17.08 -3.18 -14.12
CA ARG A 35 -17.80 -4.44 -13.80
C ARG A 35 -19.03 -4.23 -12.91
N GLY A 36 -19.27 -3.02 -12.41
CA GLY A 36 -20.32 -2.77 -11.44
C GLY A 36 -19.90 -3.17 -10.03
N VAL A 37 -20.86 -3.54 -9.19
CA VAL A 37 -20.62 -4.01 -7.82
C VAL A 37 -20.03 -5.42 -7.86
N VAL A 38 -18.86 -5.60 -7.26
CA VAL A 38 -18.15 -6.88 -7.18
C VAL A 38 -17.58 -7.09 -5.79
N PRO A 39 -17.34 -8.35 -5.35
CA PRO A 39 -16.64 -8.63 -4.10
C PRO A 39 -15.23 -8.01 -4.07
N LYS A 40 -14.75 -7.63 -2.88
CA LYS A 40 -13.41 -7.06 -2.66
C LYS A 40 -12.30 -8.00 -3.13
N GLU A 41 -12.47 -9.29 -2.93
CA GLU A 41 -11.53 -10.37 -3.26
C GLU A 41 -11.53 -10.69 -4.76
N HIS A 42 -12.52 -10.21 -5.52
CA HIS A 42 -12.62 -10.50 -6.95
C HIS A 42 -11.40 -10.00 -7.73
N ALA A 43 -11.00 -10.70 -8.78
CA ALA A 43 -9.87 -10.34 -9.63
C ALA A 43 -10.30 -10.22 -11.08
N CYS A 44 -10.68 -9.01 -11.51
CA CYS A 44 -11.06 -8.81 -12.91
C CYS A 44 -9.83 -8.63 -13.83
N ARG A 45 -9.96 -9.01 -15.11
CA ARG A 45 -8.90 -8.80 -16.13
C ARG A 45 -8.51 -7.33 -16.35
N ALA A 46 -9.34 -6.40 -15.90
CA ALA A 46 -9.10 -4.96 -15.97
C ALA A 46 -8.48 -4.40 -14.67
N PHE A 47 -7.91 -5.26 -13.82
CA PHE A 47 -7.24 -4.86 -12.60
C PHE A 47 -6.07 -3.91 -12.88
N ARG A 48 -5.92 -2.87 -12.05
CA ARG A 48 -4.78 -1.94 -12.04
C ARG A 48 -4.40 -1.68 -10.59
N TYR A 49 -3.25 -2.17 -10.16
CA TYR A 49 -2.82 -2.04 -8.77
C TYR A 49 -2.63 -0.57 -8.38
N ASP A 50 -3.18 -0.20 -7.22
CA ASP A 50 -2.99 1.09 -6.56
C ASP A 50 -2.30 0.87 -5.19
N PRO A 51 -1.01 1.23 -5.07
CA PRO A 51 -0.25 1.06 -3.82
C PRO A 51 -0.84 1.80 -2.62
N LEU A 52 -1.52 2.94 -2.85
CA LEU A 52 -2.06 3.78 -1.78
C LEU A 52 -3.31 3.18 -1.14
N ARG A 53 -3.92 2.18 -1.77
CA ARG A 53 -5.10 1.49 -1.23
C ARG A 53 -4.75 0.42 -0.21
N ARG A 54 -3.46 0.15 0.03
CA ARG A 54 -3.03 -0.68 1.14
C ARG A 54 -2.91 0.17 2.39
N ILE A 55 -3.56 -0.29 3.45
CA ILE A 55 -3.36 0.26 4.79
C ILE A 55 -2.16 -0.46 5.40
N PRO A 56 -1.03 0.22 5.68
CA PRO A 56 0.07 -0.38 6.40
C PRO A 56 -0.39 -0.85 7.79
N PRO A 57 0.22 -1.90 8.35
CA PRO A 57 -0.02 -2.23 9.76
C PRO A 57 0.33 -1.03 10.63
N LYS A 58 -0.31 -0.93 11.80
CA LYS A 58 0.00 0.13 12.77
C LYS A 58 1.52 0.11 13.03
N PRO A 59 2.17 1.29 13.02
CA PRO A 59 3.59 1.37 13.31
C PRO A 59 3.88 0.71 14.66
N ALA A 60 5.03 0.04 14.76
CA ALA A 60 5.43 -0.60 16.00
C ALA A 60 5.45 0.43 17.13
N VAL A 61 4.99 0.02 18.31
CA VAL A 61 5.12 0.84 19.51
C VAL A 61 6.61 1.09 19.73
N ILE A 62 6.98 2.36 19.83
CA ILE A 62 8.34 2.79 20.12
C ILE A 62 8.77 2.14 21.44
N ARG A 63 9.81 1.30 21.40
CA ARG A 63 10.35 0.62 22.59
C ARG A 63 11.62 1.35 23.03
N GLY A 64 11.61 1.92 24.23
CA GLY A 64 12.76 2.62 24.81
C GLY A 64 12.43 4.03 25.29
N ARG A 65 13.42 4.69 25.91
CA ARG A 65 13.45 6.13 26.12
C ARG A 65 14.41 6.70 25.10
N PHE A 66 13.99 7.74 24.40
CA PHE A 66 14.82 8.45 23.43
C PHE A 66 15.12 9.84 24.02
N SER A 67 16.37 10.29 23.90
CA SER A 67 16.74 11.69 24.18
C SER A 67 16.67 12.49 22.87
N ASP A 68 16.69 13.82 22.98
CA ASP A 68 16.69 14.69 21.80
C ASP A 68 17.95 14.49 20.93
N GLU A 69 19.05 14.04 21.55
CA GLU A 69 20.33 13.72 20.89
C GLU A 69 20.19 12.57 19.88
N ASP A 70 19.28 11.60 20.12
CA ASP A 70 19.02 10.50 19.19
C ASP A 70 18.44 10.96 17.85
N PHE A 71 17.91 12.19 17.78
CA PHE A 71 17.29 12.78 16.59
C PHE A 71 18.12 13.88 15.94
N THR A 72 19.31 14.15 16.46
CA THR A 72 20.28 15.06 15.84
C THR A 72 21.29 14.28 15.00
N LEU A 73 21.49 14.70 13.75
CA LEU A 73 22.57 14.16 12.92
C LEU A 73 23.84 14.91 13.28
N GLU A 74 24.80 14.22 13.91
CA GLU A 74 26.16 14.76 14.06
C GLU A 74 26.74 14.93 12.65
N GLU A 75 27.07 16.17 12.29
CA GLU A 75 27.74 16.42 11.02
C GLU A 75 29.15 15.83 11.08
N PRO A 76 29.59 15.07 10.05
CA PRO A 76 30.95 14.53 10.05
C PRO A 76 31.96 15.68 10.01
N GLU A 77 32.89 15.69 10.95
CA GLU A 77 34.02 16.61 10.97
C GLU A 77 34.88 16.39 9.71
N GLU A 78 35.11 17.48 8.96
CA GLU A 78 35.86 17.53 7.70
C GLU A 78 37.38 17.45 7.92
#